data_AF-A0A9Q3HUA1-F1
#
_entry.id   AF-A0A9Q3HUA1-F1
#
_cell.length_a   1.000
_cell.length_b   1.000
_cell.length_c   1.000
_cell.angle_alpha   90.00
_cell.angle_beta   90.00
_cell.angle_gamma   90.00
#
_symmetry.space_group_name_H-M   'P 1'
#
loop_
_entity.id
_entity.type
_entity.pdbx_description
1 polymer ?
#
loop_
_entity_poly.entity_id
_entity_poly.type
_entity_poly.pdbx_seq_one_letter_code
_entity_poly.pdbx_strand_id
1 'polypeptide(L)'
;MVLRSICLDFLAEGRWAEAFIQCRKHKIDFNLLVDFDPQRFLGEGVRDFVKQINSNDHFFLVSSSLRPKDVTKELYPITSSWKRLTGKDNLMCSRYHLVISTCINCWVISVDVSKINQVCELMVLEFTHKQVQWEHINSILMAFVCKKSPDYKSALQILSKMKAQDGKVLDDAVKYIIFLSDANELYNFALSVYDLSLVILTAQHSQKDPKEYLPFLQSLRDLEPEMRKFKIDDQLGNYSLAVRHLSAAGEDQFDAVLNYTTLHSLYAEALDMYSGNSAKTKVDRVRQIWTRVEDIMIIALAYCGLLEELAIHKNLLISSRAAPSADAYAAMIQHAHEATDNASAALARTSNIELHPIHFYAT
;
A
#
# COMPACT_ATOMS: atom_id res chain seq x y z
N MET A 1 -11.99 -46.38 -5.96
CA MET A 1 -13.23 -46.32 -5.15
C MET A 1 -13.22 -45.10 -4.23
N VAL A 2 -12.21 -44.94 -3.36
CA VAL A 2 -12.09 -43.80 -2.42
C VAL A 2 -12.11 -42.43 -3.12
N LEU A 3 -11.23 -42.18 -4.10
CA LEU A 3 -11.19 -40.90 -4.80
C LEU A 3 -12.52 -40.55 -5.49
N ARG A 4 -13.18 -41.53 -6.12
CA ARG A 4 -14.50 -41.36 -6.74
C ARG A 4 -15.54 -40.95 -5.70
N SER A 5 -15.55 -41.60 -4.54
CA SER A 5 -16.49 -41.29 -3.46
C SER A 5 -16.25 -39.89 -2.87
N ILE A 6 -14.98 -39.52 -2.65
CA ILE A 6 -14.60 -38.15 -2.25
C ILE A 6 -15.16 -37.12 -3.23
N CYS A 7 -14.90 -37.31 -4.52
CA CYS A 7 -15.31 -36.38 -5.56
C CYS A 7 -16.83 -36.33 -5.79
N LEU A 8 -17.48 -37.48 -5.96
CA LEU A 8 -18.86 -37.55 -6.43
C LEU A 8 -19.90 -37.69 -5.31
N ASP A 9 -19.58 -38.36 -4.20
CA ASP A 9 -20.54 -38.59 -3.13
C ASP A 9 -20.49 -37.49 -2.05
N PHE A 10 -19.35 -36.77 -1.96
CA PHE A 10 -19.14 -35.72 -0.96
C PHE A 10 -18.94 -34.33 -1.59
N LEU A 11 -17.89 -34.11 -2.38
CA LEU A 11 -17.58 -32.78 -2.93
C LEU A 11 -18.68 -32.26 -3.87
N ALA A 12 -19.18 -33.11 -4.78
CA ALA A 12 -20.27 -32.74 -5.69
C ALA A 12 -21.60 -32.42 -4.97
N GLU A 13 -21.80 -32.97 -3.76
CA GLU A 13 -22.98 -32.75 -2.93
C GLU A 13 -22.77 -31.63 -1.89
N GLY A 14 -21.63 -30.94 -1.90
CA GLY A 14 -21.32 -29.88 -0.94
C GLY A 14 -21.03 -30.37 0.48
N ARG A 15 -20.73 -31.66 0.66
CA ARG A 15 -20.39 -32.28 1.96
C ARG A 15 -18.89 -32.16 2.26
N TRP A 16 -18.42 -30.92 2.41
CA TRP A 16 -17.00 -30.56 2.51
C TRP A 16 -16.31 -31.13 3.75
N ALA A 17 -16.98 -31.16 4.91
CA ALA A 17 -16.40 -31.73 6.12
C ALA A 17 -16.12 -33.23 5.99
N GLU A 18 -17.05 -33.97 5.39
CA GLU A 18 -16.88 -35.40 5.16
C GLU A 18 -15.81 -35.68 4.11
N ALA A 19 -15.77 -34.90 3.03
CA ALA A 19 -14.70 -34.96 2.05
C ALA A 19 -13.32 -34.72 2.70
N PHE A 20 -13.20 -33.69 3.55
CA PHE A 20 -11.98 -33.42 4.30
C PHE A 20 -11.57 -34.59 5.21
N ILE A 21 -12.52 -35.15 5.97
CA ILE A 21 -12.27 -36.30 6.85
C ILE A 21 -11.79 -37.50 6.04
N GLN A 22 -12.39 -37.78 4.89
CA GLN A 22 -11.95 -38.87 4.01
C GLN A 22 -10.57 -38.59 3.44
N CYS A 23 -10.29 -37.36 3.01
CA CYS A 23 -8.94 -36.98 2.56
C CYS A 23 -7.91 -37.20 3.66
N ARG A 24 -8.20 -36.78 4.89
CA ARG A 24 -7.30 -36.93 6.05
C ARG A 24 -7.09 -38.41 6.39
N LYS A 25 -8.17 -39.20 6.45
CA LYS A 25 -8.14 -40.64 6.76
C LYS A 25 -7.32 -41.42 5.74
N HIS A 26 -7.45 -41.09 4.47
CA HIS A 26 -6.80 -41.80 3.37
C HIS A 26 -5.51 -41.12 2.87
N LYS A 27 -5.02 -40.08 3.57
CA LYS A 27 -3.84 -39.28 3.21
C LYS A 27 -3.88 -38.77 1.76
N ILE A 28 -5.07 -38.37 1.31
CA ILE A 28 -5.28 -37.70 0.03
C ILE A 28 -4.96 -36.23 0.20
N ASP A 29 -4.35 -35.63 -0.82
CA ASP A 29 -3.96 -34.24 -0.83
C ASP A 29 -5.18 -33.30 -0.68
N PHE A 30 -5.14 -32.38 0.28
CA PHE A 30 -6.24 -31.45 0.54
C PHE A 30 -6.46 -30.42 -0.57
N ASN A 31 -5.49 -30.22 -1.47
CA ASN A 31 -5.71 -29.43 -2.68
C ASN A 31 -6.87 -30.01 -3.52
N LEU A 32 -7.18 -31.30 -3.40
CA LEU A 32 -8.33 -31.91 -4.07
C LEU A 32 -9.68 -31.27 -3.69
N LEU A 33 -9.80 -30.78 -2.44
CA LEU A 33 -11.01 -30.10 -1.97
C LEU A 33 -11.31 -28.84 -2.81
N VAL A 34 -10.27 -28.21 -3.32
CA VAL A 34 -10.33 -27.00 -4.15
C VAL A 34 -10.32 -27.36 -5.64
N ASP A 35 -9.37 -28.20 -6.05
CA ASP A 35 -9.03 -28.42 -7.46
C ASP A 35 -10.07 -29.28 -8.21
N PHE A 36 -10.89 -30.04 -7.48
CA PHE A 36 -11.96 -30.84 -8.09
C PHE A 36 -12.97 -29.98 -8.85
N ASP A 37 -13.47 -28.93 -8.18
CA ASP A 37 -14.36 -27.91 -8.74
C ASP A 37 -14.04 -26.55 -8.11
N PRO A 38 -13.03 -25.82 -8.64
CA PRO A 38 -12.60 -24.55 -8.06
C PRO A 38 -13.70 -23.49 -8.06
N GLN A 39 -14.56 -23.49 -9.07
CA GLN A 39 -15.66 -22.52 -9.17
C GLN A 39 -16.65 -22.72 -8.03
N ARG A 40 -17.03 -23.97 -7.75
CA ARG A 40 -17.92 -24.28 -6.64
C ARG A 40 -17.27 -24.02 -5.30
N PHE A 41 -16.01 -24.43 -5.12
CA PHE A 41 -15.31 -24.23 -3.86
C PHE A 41 -15.16 -22.73 -3.51
N LEU A 42 -14.75 -21.91 -4.48
CA LEU A 42 -14.57 -20.47 -4.28
C LEU A 42 -15.90 -19.70 -4.20
N GLY A 43 -16.96 -20.17 -4.88
CA GLY A 43 -18.27 -19.52 -4.86
C GLY A 43 -19.05 -19.73 -3.56
N GLU A 44 -19.22 -21.00 -3.15
CA GLU A 44 -20.01 -21.37 -1.96
C GLU A 44 -19.27 -22.32 -1.01
N GLY A 45 -18.29 -23.06 -1.52
CA GLY A 45 -17.66 -24.14 -0.76
C GLY A 45 -16.84 -23.69 0.44
N VAL A 46 -16.14 -22.55 0.39
CA VAL A 46 -15.42 -22.03 1.57
C VAL A 46 -16.39 -21.71 2.69
N ARG A 47 -17.50 -21.03 2.39
CA ARG A 47 -18.57 -20.71 3.35
C ARG A 47 -19.14 -21.96 3.99
N ASP A 48 -19.47 -22.96 3.18
CA ASP A 48 -20.07 -24.19 3.69
C ASP A 48 -19.05 -25.03 4.44
N PHE A 49 -17.79 -25.05 4.01
CA PHE A 49 -16.69 -25.69 4.72
C PHE A 49 -16.49 -25.08 6.11
N VAL A 50 -16.48 -23.74 6.22
CA VAL A 50 -16.38 -23.03 7.51
C VAL A 50 -17.55 -23.36 8.43
N LYS A 51 -18.77 -23.46 7.90
CA LYS A 51 -19.94 -23.85 8.71
C LYS A 51 -19.94 -25.32 9.14
N GLN A 52 -19.43 -26.21 8.29
CA GLN A 52 -19.45 -27.65 8.54
C GLN A 52 -18.30 -28.10 9.46
N ILE A 53 -17.22 -27.32 9.56
CA ILE A 53 -16.06 -27.64 10.39
C ILE A 53 -15.98 -26.68 11.57
N ASN A 54 -15.99 -27.21 12.79
CA ASN A 54 -15.79 -26.43 14.01
C ASN A 54 -14.44 -26.74 14.67
N SER A 55 -13.33 -26.51 13.95
CA SER A 55 -11.98 -26.76 14.49
C SER A 55 -10.93 -25.90 13.80
N ASN A 56 -10.26 -25.04 14.58
CA ASN A 56 -9.13 -24.23 14.13
C ASN A 56 -7.99 -25.09 13.54
N ASP A 57 -7.74 -26.27 14.09
CA ASP A 57 -6.71 -27.18 13.60
C ASP A 57 -7.02 -27.72 12.20
N HIS A 58 -8.29 -27.99 11.91
CA HIS A 58 -8.70 -28.45 10.58
C HIS A 58 -8.56 -27.34 9.53
N PHE A 59 -8.92 -26.09 9.88
CA PHE A 59 -8.68 -24.94 9.02
C PHE A 59 -7.19 -24.72 8.76
N PHE A 60 -6.38 -24.82 9.82
CA PHE A 60 -4.92 -24.73 9.71
C PHE A 60 -4.35 -25.80 8.78
N LEU A 61 -4.76 -27.07 8.96
CA LEU A 61 -4.29 -28.18 8.13
C LEU A 61 -4.61 -27.98 6.65
N VAL A 62 -5.82 -27.55 6.31
CA VAL A 62 -6.17 -27.29 4.91
C VAL A 62 -5.33 -26.15 4.35
N SER A 63 -5.36 -24.98 4.99
CA SER A 63 -4.74 -23.77 4.48
C SER A 63 -3.22 -23.87 4.34
N SER A 64 -2.55 -24.44 5.33
CA SER A 64 -1.10 -24.66 5.30
C SER A 64 -0.65 -25.70 4.26
N SER A 65 -1.56 -26.57 3.82
CA SER A 65 -1.28 -27.59 2.80
C SER A 65 -1.58 -27.16 1.36
N LEU A 66 -2.21 -25.99 1.16
CA LEU A 66 -2.57 -25.51 -0.18
C LEU A 66 -1.32 -25.17 -0.98
N ARG A 67 -1.33 -25.55 -2.25
CA ARG A 67 -0.22 -25.37 -3.20
C ARG A 67 -0.76 -24.74 -4.48
N PRO A 68 0.05 -24.01 -5.25
CA PRO A 68 -0.42 -23.38 -6.50
C PRO A 68 -0.73 -24.38 -7.62
N LYS A 69 -0.40 -25.66 -7.44
CA LYS A 69 -0.57 -26.72 -8.43
C LYS A 69 -1.99 -27.28 -8.42
N ASP A 70 -2.40 -27.83 -9.56
CA ASP A 70 -3.68 -28.52 -9.75
C ASP A 70 -3.48 -30.04 -9.60
N VAL A 71 -3.87 -30.58 -8.44
CA VAL A 71 -3.67 -32.00 -8.15
C VAL A 71 -4.55 -32.92 -9.00
N THR A 72 -5.62 -32.40 -9.62
CA THR A 72 -6.47 -33.20 -10.53
C THR A 72 -5.82 -33.46 -11.88
N LYS A 73 -4.75 -32.72 -12.21
CA LYS A 73 -3.93 -32.93 -13.41
C LYS A 73 -2.65 -33.70 -13.10
N GLU A 74 -2.01 -33.40 -11.98
CA GLU A 74 -0.68 -33.95 -11.65
C GLU A 74 -0.73 -35.28 -10.87
N LEU A 75 -1.65 -35.43 -9.92
CA LEU A 75 -1.63 -36.55 -8.95
C LEU A 75 -2.84 -37.48 -9.08
N TYR A 76 -4.00 -36.90 -9.32
CA TYR A 76 -5.27 -37.60 -9.39
C TYR A 76 -5.90 -37.30 -10.75
N PRO A 77 -5.47 -37.95 -11.85
CA PRO A 77 -5.99 -37.67 -13.19
C PRO A 77 -7.47 -38.05 -13.26
N ILE A 78 -8.32 -37.09 -12.93
CA ILE A 78 -9.76 -37.26 -12.92
C ILE A 78 -10.23 -37.20 -14.37
N THR A 79 -10.83 -38.29 -14.84
CA THR A 79 -11.36 -38.37 -16.19
C THR A 79 -12.47 -37.32 -16.38
N SER A 80 -12.55 -36.73 -17.57
CA SER A 80 -13.57 -35.73 -17.94
C SER A 80 -15.01 -36.19 -17.71
N SER A 81 -15.25 -37.50 -17.64
CA SER A 81 -16.52 -38.09 -17.26
C SER A 81 -16.99 -37.73 -15.84
N TRP A 82 -16.09 -37.49 -14.88
CA TRP A 82 -16.47 -37.14 -13.50
C TRP A 82 -16.82 -35.65 -13.38
N LYS A 83 -16.15 -34.79 -14.15
CA LYS A 83 -16.48 -33.35 -14.21
C LYS A 83 -17.82 -33.08 -14.89
N ARG A 84 -18.23 -33.90 -15.87
CA ARG A 84 -19.57 -33.80 -16.49
C ARG A 84 -20.71 -34.22 -15.56
N LEU A 85 -20.44 -35.12 -14.60
CA LEU A 85 -21.45 -35.62 -13.65
C LEU A 85 -21.83 -34.58 -12.58
N THR A 86 -21.05 -33.51 -12.40
CA THR A 86 -21.39 -32.40 -11.49
C THR A 86 -22.33 -31.36 -12.11
N GLY A 87 -22.76 -31.56 -13.37
CA GLY A 87 -24.02 -31.03 -13.88
C GLY A 87 -24.15 -29.50 -13.97
N LYS A 88 -23.06 -28.75 -14.21
CA LYS A 88 -23.11 -27.30 -14.54
C LYS A 88 -22.15 -26.93 -15.67
N ASP A 89 -22.28 -27.58 -16.82
CA ASP A 89 -21.84 -27.00 -18.08
C ASP A 89 -22.85 -25.90 -18.47
N ASN A 90 -22.57 -24.65 -18.07
CA ASN A 90 -22.89 -23.41 -18.80
C ASN A 90 -22.77 -22.18 -17.89
N LEU A 91 -21.54 -21.71 -17.69
CA LEU A 91 -21.18 -20.33 -18.04
C LEU A 91 -19.66 -20.29 -18.14
N MET A 92 -19.12 -20.07 -19.33
CA MET A 92 -17.81 -19.46 -19.43
C MET A 92 -17.91 -18.08 -18.77
N CYS A 93 -17.58 -17.97 -17.48
CA CYS A 93 -17.27 -16.68 -16.90
C CYS A 93 -15.79 -16.42 -17.18
N SER A 94 -15.55 -15.72 -18.28
CA SER A 94 -14.29 -15.07 -18.59
C SER A 94 -13.86 -14.25 -17.37
N ARG A 95 -12.74 -14.66 -16.74
CA ARG A 95 -12.03 -13.98 -15.65
C ARG A 95 -12.82 -13.96 -14.33
N TYR A 96 -12.17 -14.48 -13.29
CA TYR A 96 -12.66 -14.55 -11.91
C TYR A 96 -12.95 -13.16 -11.33
N HIS A 97 -14.09 -12.57 -11.67
CA HIS A 97 -14.65 -11.41 -10.98
C HIS A 97 -15.70 -11.92 -9.99
N LEU A 98 -15.24 -12.45 -8.86
CA LEU A 98 -16.14 -12.71 -7.73
C LEU A 98 -16.38 -11.36 -7.04
N VAL A 99 -17.36 -10.60 -7.54
CA VAL A 99 -17.92 -9.48 -6.79
C VAL A 99 -18.80 -10.09 -5.71
N ILE A 100 -18.26 -10.24 -4.49
CA ILE A 100 -19.08 -10.57 -3.33
C ILE A 100 -19.88 -9.32 -2.97
N SER A 101 -21.01 -9.15 -3.65
CA SER A 101 -21.98 -8.08 -3.40
C SER A 101 -22.88 -8.46 -2.22
N THR A 102 -22.30 -8.53 -1.03
CA THR A 102 -23.08 -8.50 0.22
C THR A 102 -22.32 -7.70 1.27
N CYS A 103 -22.75 -6.45 1.44
CA CYS A 103 -22.68 -5.63 2.65
C CYS A 103 -21.30 -5.09 3.08
N ILE A 104 -21.15 -3.77 2.88
CA ILE A 104 -20.20 -2.83 3.50
C ILE A 104 -18.72 -3.06 3.12
N ASN A 105 -18.24 -2.22 2.19
CA ASN A 105 -16.91 -2.20 1.54
C ASN A 105 -16.72 -3.28 0.46
N CYS A 106 -16.88 -2.85 -0.80
CA CYS A 106 -16.67 -3.66 -1.98
C CYS A 106 -15.20 -4.07 -2.09
N TRP A 107 -14.86 -5.26 -1.58
CA TRP A 107 -13.53 -5.85 -1.72
C TRP A 107 -13.52 -6.67 -3.01
N VAL A 108 -12.95 -6.09 -4.07
CA VAL A 108 -12.78 -6.78 -5.35
C VAL A 108 -11.60 -7.73 -5.20
N ILE A 109 -11.88 -9.03 -5.11
CA ILE A 109 -10.84 -10.06 -5.23
C ILE A 109 -10.25 -9.93 -6.64
N SER A 110 -8.97 -9.57 -6.73
CA SER A 110 -8.31 -9.32 -8.02
C SER A 110 -8.09 -10.63 -8.78
N VAL A 111 -8.24 -10.58 -10.11
CA VAL A 111 -8.23 -11.76 -11.01
C VAL A 111 -6.88 -12.49 -11.01
N ASP A 112 -5.77 -11.81 -10.65
CA ASP A 112 -4.40 -12.36 -10.59
C ASP A 112 -3.99 -12.90 -9.22
N VAL A 113 -4.94 -13.02 -8.28
CA VAL A 113 -4.67 -13.52 -6.93
C VAL A 113 -4.49 -15.04 -6.97
N SER A 114 -3.43 -15.55 -6.36
CA SER A 114 -3.15 -17.00 -6.37
C SER A 114 -4.30 -17.80 -5.73
N LYS A 115 -4.50 -19.07 -6.14
CA LYS A 115 -5.49 -19.99 -5.54
C LYS A 115 -5.48 -19.94 -4.01
N ILE A 116 -4.29 -19.93 -3.43
CA ILE A 116 -4.06 -19.89 -1.98
C ILE A 116 -4.64 -18.60 -1.40
N ASN A 117 -4.27 -17.46 -1.96
CA ASN A 117 -4.72 -16.16 -1.48
C ASN A 117 -6.24 -16.03 -1.60
N GLN A 118 -6.86 -16.49 -2.69
CA GLN A 118 -8.32 -16.47 -2.84
C GLN A 118 -9.02 -17.28 -1.75
N VAL A 119 -8.54 -18.50 -1.45
CA VAL A 119 -9.11 -19.33 -0.37
C VAL A 119 -8.91 -18.67 0.99
N CYS A 120 -7.71 -18.17 1.28
CA CYS A 120 -7.40 -17.43 2.50
C CYS A 120 -8.30 -16.20 2.70
N GLU A 121 -8.50 -15.41 1.64
CA GLU A 121 -9.33 -14.22 1.65
C GLU A 121 -10.80 -14.54 1.90
N LEU A 122 -11.33 -15.58 1.25
CA LEU A 122 -12.69 -16.05 1.50
C LEU A 122 -12.86 -16.57 2.93
N MET A 123 -11.88 -17.30 3.48
CA MET A 123 -11.94 -17.72 4.88
C MET A 123 -11.96 -16.54 5.84
N VAL A 124 -11.09 -15.55 5.63
CA VAL A 124 -11.10 -14.31 6.42
C VAL A 124 -12.46 -13.62 6.33
N LEU A 125 -13.04 -13.52 5.13
CA LEU A 125 -14.35 -12.91 4.94
C LEU A 125 -15.44 -13.65 5.73
N GLU A 126 -15.49 -14.98 5.65
CA GLU A 126 -16.47 -15.78 6.37
C GLU A 126 -16.37 -15.64 7.90
N PHE A 127 -15.14 -15.59 8.44
CA PHE A 127 -14.94 -15.39 9.89
C PHE A 127 -15.18 -13.95 10.35
N THR A 128 -15.15 -12.96 9.45
CA THR A 128 -15.28 -11.53 9.78
C THR A 128 -16.61 -10.90 9.38
N HIS A 129 -17.45 -11.59 8.59
CA HIS A 129 -18.69 -11.06 7.98
C HIS A 129 -19.68 -10.40 8.97
N LYS A 130 -19.78 -10.89 10.22
CA LYS A 130 -20.66 -10.29 11.24
C LYS A 130 -19.86 -9.48 12.25
N GLN A 131 -19.10 -10.21 13.07
CA GLN A 131 -18.27 -9.66 14.12
C GLN A 131 -17.17 -10.68 14.39
N VAL A 132 -15.95 -10.20 14.55
CA VAL A 132 -14.83 -11.06 14.89
C VAL A 132 -15.03 -11.62 16.29
N GLN A 133 -15.05 -12.95 16.39
CA GLN A 133 -15.12 -13.67 17.65
C GLN A 133 -13.76 -14.25 17.98
N TRP A 134 -13.38 -14.21 19.25
CA TRP A 134 -12.12 -14.76 19.73
C TRP A 134 -11.95 -16.25 19.45
N GLU A 135 -13.04 -17.01 19.38
CA GLU A 135 -13.04 -18.45 19.05
C GLU A 135 -12.42 -18.74 17.67
N HIS A 136 -12.55 -17.80 16.74
CA HIS A 136 -12.06 -17.91 15.36
C HIS A 136 -10.77 -17.13 15.11
N ILE A 137 -10.21 -16.46 16.12
CA ILE A 137 -9.04 -15.57 15.91
C ILE A 137 -7.86 -16.32 15.29
N ASN A 138 -7.58 -17.53 15.76
CA ASN A 138 -6.47 -18.32 15.25
C ASN A 138 -6.68 -18.73 13.79
N SER A 139 -7.93 -19.02 13.39
CA SER A 139 -8.25 -19.31 11.99
C SER A 139 -8.10 -18.07 11.10
N ILE A 140 -8.49 -16.90 11.58
CA ILE A 140 -8.31 -15.63 10.87
C ILE A 140 -6.82 -15.31 10.71
N LEU A 141 -6.04 -15.35 11.79
CA LEU A 141 -4.61 -15.07 11.77
C LEU A 141 -3.88 -16.02 10.82
N MET A 142 -4.17 -17.32 10.92
CA MET A 142 -3.63 -18.33 10.04
C MET A 142 -3.93 -18.04 8.56
N ALA A 143 -5.17 -17.64 8.24
CA ALA A 143 -5.54 -17.35 6.86
C ALA A 143 -4.76 -16.15 6.30
N PHE A 144 -4.46 -15.13 7.10
CA PHE A 144 -3.56 -14.04 6.68
C PHE A 144 -2.12 -14.50 6.48
N VAL A 145 -1.59 -15.35 7.38
CA VAL A 145 -0.20 -15.82 7.31
C VAL A 145 0.01 -16.81 6.16
N CYS A 146 -0.99 -17.62 5.80
CA CYS A 146 -0.89 -18.62 4.72
C CYS A 146 -0.95 -18.00 3.31
N LYS A 147 -1.24 -16.71 3.16
CA LYS A 147 -1.22 -16.05 1.85
C LYS A 147 0.19 -16.13 1.24
N LYS A 148 0.25 -16.26 -0.09
CA LYS A 148 1.46 -16.04 -0.87
C LYS A 148 1.80 -14.56 -0.79
N SER A 149 2.88 -14.28 -0.07
CA SER A 149 3.15 -13.03 0.67
C SER A 149 2.22 -12.89 1.89
N PRO A 150 2.69 -13.29 3.09
CA PRO A 150 1.92 -13.20 4.33
C PRO A 150 1.45 -11.77 4.62
N ASP A 151 0.19 -11.62 5.04
CA ASP A 151 -0.44 -10.33 5.31
C ASP A 151 -0.44 -10.03 6.82
N TYR A 152 0.76 -9.89 7.38
CA TYR A 152 0.97 -9.65 8.81
C TYR A 152 0.31 -8.36 9.30
N LYS A 153 0.33 -7.31 8.46
CA LYS A 153 -0.26 -6.00 8.81
C LYS A 153 -1.75 -6.13 9.10
N SER A 154 -2.52 -6.79 8.23
CA SER A 154 -3.97 -6.97 8.43
C SER A 154 -4.26 -7.85 9.64
N ALA A 155 -3.49 -8.91 9.84
CA ALA A 155 -3.61 -9.79 11.02
C ALA A 155 -3.40 -9.02 12.33
N LEU A 156 -2.34 -8.23 12.42
CA LEU A 156 -2.01 -7.42 13.60
C LEU A 156 -3.00 -6.27 13.82
N GLN A 157 -3.55 -5.68 12.75
CA GLN A 157 -4.62 -4.69 12.86
C GLN A 157 -5.90 -5.26 13.48
N ILE A 158 -6.25 -6.52 13.19
CA ILE A 158 -7.38 -7.18 13.86
C ILE A 158 -7.11 -7.33 15.35
N LEU A 159 -5.91 -7.80 15.74
CA LEU A 159 -5.52 -7.91 17.15
C LEU A 159 -5.54 -6.55 17.86
N SER A 160 -5.03 -5.51 17.21
CA SER A 160 -5.06 -4.14 17.75
C SER A 160 -6.48 -3.63 17.99
N LYS A 161 -7.45 -3.97 17.12
CA LYS A 161 -8.87 -3.63 17.30
C LYS A 161 -9.54 -4.42 18.42
N MET A 162 -9.13 -5.68 18.62
CA MET A 162 -9.74 -6.56 19.60
C MET A 162 -9.16 -6.43 21.01
N LYS A 163 -7.96 -5.84 21.16
CA LYS A 163 -7.21 -5.76 22.43
C LYS A 163 -7.99 -5.20 23.63
N ALA A 164 -9.01 -4.38 23.40
CA ALA A 164 -9.81 -3.76 24.46
C ALA A 164 -10.78 -4.74 25.16
N GLN A 165 -11.00 -5.93 24.59
CA GLN A 165 -11.99 -6.89 25.10
C GLN A 165 -11.40 -7.86 26.13
N ASP A 166 -10.25 -8.47 25.81
CA ASP A 166 -9.62 -9.48 26.67
C ASP A 166 -8.10 -9.50 26.45
N GLY A 167 -7.35 -9.15 27.49
CA GLY A 167 -5.89 -9.12 27.44
C GLY A 167 -5.21 -10.50 27.46
N LYS A 168 -5.84 -11.52 28.06
CA LYS A 168 -5.26 -12.86 28.13
C LYS A 168 -5.40 -13.59 26.80
N VAL A 169 -6.57 -13.48 26.17
CA VAL A 169 -6.80 -14.08 24.86
C VAL A 169 -5.96 -13.40 23.78
N LEU A 170 -5.73 -12.09 23.90
CA LEU A 170 -4.79 -11.35 23.05
C LEU A 170 -3.37 -11.92 23.16
N ASP A 171 -2.89 -12.16 24.38
CA ASP A 171 -1.55 -12.72 24.64
C ASP A 171 -1.36 -14.08 23.95
N ASP A 172 -2.35 -14.96 24.08
CA ASP A 172 -2.35 -16.27 23.42
C ASP A 172 -2.41 -16.17 21.89
N ALA A 173 -3.20 -15.23 21.35
CA ALA A 173 -3.28 -14.99 19.91
C ALA A 173 -1.97 -14.42 19.33
N VAL A 174 -1.27 -13.55 20.07
CA VAL A 174 0.04 -13.02 19.69
C VAL A 174 1.10 -14.12 19.68
N LYS A 175 1.14 -14.98 20.71
CA LYS A 175 2.00 -16.18 20.71
C LYS A 175 1.73 -17.08 19.52
N TYR A 176 0.46 -17.27 19.18
CA TYR A 176 0.05 -18.08 18.04
C TYR A 176 0.57 -17.52 16.70
N ILE A 177 0.37 -16.23 16.41
CA ILE A 177 0.89 -15.65 15.15
C ILE A 177 2.42 -15.63 15.11
N ILE A 178 3.11 -15.42 16.24
CA ILE A 178 4.58 -15.53 16.32
C ILE A 178 5.03 -16.94 15.96
N PHE A 179 4.36 -17.97 16.46
CA PHE A 179 4.68 -19.36 16.13
C PHE A 179 4.55 -19.66 14.61
N LEU A 180 3.64 -18.97 13.92
CA LEU A 180 3.41 -19.16 12.48
C LEU A 180 4.35 -18.34 11.57
N SER A 181 5.13 -17.41 12.12
CA SER A 181 5.74 -16.32 11.35
C SER A 181 7.24 -16.17 11.61
N ASP A 182 7.94 -15.47 10.73
CA ASP A 182 9.25 -14.94 11.09
C ASP A 182 9.10 -13.83 12.14
N ALA A 183 9.84 -13.96 13.23
CA ALA A 183 9.71 -13.10 14.39
C ALA A 183 10.19 -11.66 14.13
N ASN A 184 11.23 -11.49 13.31
CA ASN A 184 11.75 -10.17 12.96
C ASN A 184 10.85 -9.45 11.96
N GLU A 185 10.36 -10.17 10.95
CA GLU A 185 9.38 -9.61 10.00
C GLU A 185 8.10 -9.20 10.73
N LEU A 186 7.55 -10.07 11.57
CA LEU A 186 6.33 -9.77 12.32
C LEU A 186 6.49 -8.55 13.23
N TYR A 187 7.66 -8.38 13.87
CA TYR A 187 7.98 -7.20 14.68
C TYR A 187 7.98 -5.90 13.83
N ASN A 188 8.58 -5.93 12.64
CA ASN A 188 8.58 -4.79 11.73
C ASN A 188 7.16 -4.43 11.27
N PHE A 189 6.33 -5.42 10.98
CA PHE A 189 4.93 -5.18 10.67
C PHE A 189 4.13 -4.67 11.87
N ALA A 190 4.42 -5.13 13.09
CA ALA A 190 3.81 -4.59 14.31
C ALA A 190 4.12 -3.10 14.49
N LEU A 191 5.35 -2.67 14.21
CA LEU A 191 5.71 -1.25 14.19
C LEU A 191 4.84 -0.47 13.20
N SER A 192 4.63 -0.99 11.99
CA SER A 192 3.82 -0.36 10.93
C SER A 192 2.32 -0.23 11.25
N VAL A 193 1.83 -0.86 12.32
CA VAL A 193 0.45 -0.70 12.83
C VAL A 193 0.35 0.52 13.76
N TYR A 194 1.48 1.09 14.20
CA TYR A 194 1.60 2.24 15.10
C TYR A 194 0.99 2.04 16.50
N ASP A 195 0.76 0.79 16.89
CA ASP A 195 0.26 0.42 18.22
C ASP A 195 1.42 -0.07 19.11
N LEU A 196 2.04 0.86 19.84
CA LEU A 196 3.22 0.55 20.66
C LEU A 196 2.97 -0.55 21.69
N SER A 197 1.74 -0.68 22.22
CA SER A 197 1.41 -1.75 23.16
C SER A 197 1.49 -3.14 22.51
N LEU A 198 0.98 -3.25 21.27
CA LEU A 198 1.07 -4.49 20.50
C LEU A 198 2.52 -4.78 20.07
N VAL A 199 3.30 -3.76 19.75
CA VAL A 199 4.73 -3.90 19.43
C VAL A 199 5.50 -4.47 20.62
N ILE A 200 5.28 -3.94 21.82
CA ILE A 200 5.93 -4.44 23.04
C ILE A 200 5.56 -5.89 23.29
N LEU A 201 4.27 -6.23 23.19
CA LEU A 201 3.78 -7.59 23.39
C LEU A 201 4.40 -8.57 22.38
N THR A 202 4.47 -8.16 21.11
CA THR A 202 5.09 -8.96 20.04
C THR A 202 6.59 -9.16 20.32
N ALA A 203 7.31 -8.09 20.70
CA ALA A 203 8.74 -8.14 21.00
C ALA A 203 9.05 -9.11 22.16
N GLN A 204 8.28 -9.03 23.24
CA GLN A 204 8.45 -9.86 24.44
C GLN A 204 8.31 -11.36 24.11
N HIS A 205 7.29 -11.73 23.35
CA HIS A 205 7.06 -13.14 22.98
C HIS A 205 7.96 -13.64 21.85
N SER A 206 8.50 -12.73 21.03
CA SER A 206 9.43 -13.05 19.95
C SER A 206 10.87 -13.35 20.39
N GLN A 207 11.18 -13.23 21.69
CA GLN A 207 12.52 -13.36 22.27
C GLN A 207 13.56 -12.38 21.68
N LYS A 208 13.12 -11.22 21.17
CA LYS A 208 14.02 -10.17 20.69
C LYS A 208 14.77 -9.54 21.88
N ASP A 209 16.04 -9.19 21.71
CA ASP A 209 16.83 -8.59 22.78
C ASP A 209 16.22 -7.24 23.20
N PRO A 210 15.83 -7.05 24.48
CA PRO A 210 15.34 -5.78 25.00
C PRO A 210 16.25 -4.58 24.71
N LYS A 211 17.56 -4.80 24.61
CA LYS A 211 18.52 -3.73 24.28
C LYS A 211 18.39 -3.24 22.84
N GLU A 212 17.87 -4.06 21.93
CA GLU A 212 17.66 -3.66 20.53
C GLU A 212 16.41 -2.80 20.37
N TYR A 213 15.29 -3.17 21.00
CA TYR A 213 14.01 -2.52 20.74
C TYR A 213 13.61 -1.46 21.77
N LEU A 214 14.00 -1.59 23.04
CA LEU A 214 13.55 -0.65 24.08
C LEU A 214 14.05 0.79 23.87
N PRO A 215 15.32 1.05 23.50
CA PRO A 215 15.79 2.42 23.29
C PRO A 215 14.99 3.15 22.20
N PHE A 216 14.69 2.45 21.11
CA PHE A 216 13.87 2.99 20.04
C PHE A 216 12.44 3.27 20.51
N LEU A 217 11.77 2.31 21.15
CA LEU A 217 10.40 2.50 21.65
C LEU A 217 10.29 3.62 22.70
N GLN A 218 11.30 3.80 23.54
CA GLN A 218 11.37 4.92 24.48
C GLN A 218 11.47 6.26 23.74
N SER A 219 12.28 6.34 22.69
CA SER A 219 12.40 7.56 21.86
C SER A 219 11.11 7.97 21.16
N LEU A 220 10.14 7.05 21.04
CA LEU A 220 8.84 7.28 20.41
C LEU A 220 7.76 7.78 21.38
N ARG A 221 7.92 7.54 22.69
CA ARG A 221 6.86 7.73 23.69
C ARG A 221 6.41 9.18 23.82
N ASP A 222 7.38 10.09 23.81
CA ASP A 222 7.14 11.52 24.06
C ASP A 222 6.96 12.33 22.78
N LEU A 223 6.99 11.68 21.62
CA LEU A 223 6.72 12.32 20.33
C LEU A 223 5.22 12.48 20.10
N GLU A 224 4.87 13.58 19.44
CA GLU A 224 3.54 13.78 18.88
C GLU A 224 3.16 12.67 17.88
N PRO A 225 1.87 12.36 17.70
CA PRO A 225 1.42 11.19 16.94
C PRO A 225 1.97 11.09 15.53
N GLU A 226 1.96 12.18 14.75
CA GLU A 226 2.48 12.16 13.36
C GLU A 226 4.01 12.05 13.34
N MET A 227 4.70 12.70 14.28
CA MET A 227 6.15 12.60 14.38
C MET A 227 6.62 11.21 14.81
N ARG A 228 5.83 10.54 15.64
CA ARG A 228 6.03 9.14 15.99
C ARG A 228 5.90 8.23 14.77
N LYS A 229 4.84 8.41 13.97
CA LYS A 229 4.64 7.63 12.73
C LYS A 229 5.77 7.87 11.72
N PHE A 230 6.19 9.13 11.56
CA PHE A 230 7.36 9.47 10.74
C PHE A 230 8.60 8.67 11.15
N LYS A 231 8.98 8.70 12.44
CA LYS A 231 10.17 7.96 12.91
C LYS A 231 10.04 6.46 12.74
N ILE A 232 8.84 5.91 12.92
CA ILE A 232 8.57 4.49 12.69
C ILE A 232 8.78 4.13 11.22
N ASP A 233 8.13 4.86 10.30
CA ASP A 233 8.23 4.56 8.87
C ASP A 233 9.61 4.84 8.30
N ASP A 234 10.32 5.85 8.82
CA ASP A 234 11.71 6.12 8.48
C ASP A 234 12.62 4.94 8.86
N GLN A 235 12.48 4.41 10.08
CA GLN A 235 13.22 3.21 10.51
C GLN A 235 12.87 1.97 9.68
N LEU A 236 11.62 1.83 9.26
CA LEU A 236 11.18 0.72 8.41
C LEU A 236 11.60 0.88 6.94
N GLY A 237 12.17 2.02 6.54
CA GLY A 237 12.52 2.33 5.16
C GLY A 237 11.32 2.71 4.28
N ASN A 238 10.16 2.96 4.87
CA ASN A 238 8.93 3.39 4.17
C ASN A 238 8.95 4.90 3.89
N TYR A 239 9.98 5.39 3.20
CA TYR A 239 10.25 6.83 3.07
C TYR A 239 9.08 7.64 2.49
N SER A 240 8.31 7.08 1.54
CA SER A 240 7.10 7.71 0.99
C SER A 240 5.98 7.89 2.03
N LEU A 241 5.84 7.00 3.01
CA LEU A 241 4.90 7.17 4.13
C LEU A 241 5.48 8.11 5.19
N ALA A 242 6.77 7.97 5.49
CA ALA A 242 7.45 8.84 6.43
C ALA A 242 7.29 10.31 6.05
N VAL A 243 7.58 10.69 4.80
CA VAL A 243 7.46 12.08 4.35
C VAL A 243 6.02 12.62 4.46
N ARG A 244 5.01 11.76 4.28
CA ARG A 244 3.60 12.12 4.48
C ARG A 244 3.32 12.44 5.94
N HIS A 245 3.77 11.61 6.86
CA HIS A 245 3.65 11.88 8.30
C HIS A 245 4.43 13.13 8.73
N LEU A 246 5.63 13.35 8.18
CA LEU A 246 6.41 14.55 8.44
C LEU A 246 5.68 15.81 7.99
N SER A 247 5.06 15.78 6.80
CA SER A 247 4.25 16.89 6.28
C SER A 247 2.99 17.15 7.11
N ALA A 248 2.44 16.11 7.73
CA ALA A 248 1.23 16.20 8.56
C ALA A 248 1.53 16.66 9.99
N ALA A 249 2.78 16.55 10.46
CA ALA A 249 3.19 16.91 11.82
C ALA A 249 3.16 18.42 12.10
N GLY A 250 3.14 19.27 11.08
CA GLY A 250 2.99 20.72 11.25
C GLY A 250 3.54 21.51 10.08
N GLU A 251 3.09 22.76 9.93
CA GLU A 251 3.51 23.63 8.83
C GLU A 251 4.98 24.08 8.96
N ASP A 252 5.48 24.18 10.18
CA ASP A 252 6.87 24.54 10.48
C ASP A 252 7.88 23.48 10.02
N GLN A 253 7.42 22.28 9.66
CA GLN A 253 8.27 21.18 9.19
C GLN A 253 8.56 21.24 7.68
N PHE A 254 8.08 22.24 6.94
CA PHE A 254 8.23 22.28 5.48
C PHE A 254 9.69 22.19 5.01
N ASP A 255 10.61 22.90 5.67
CA ASP A 255 12.02 22.86 5.32
C ASP A 255 12.62 21.46 5.60
N ALA A 256 12.18 20.79 6.68
CA ALA A 256 12.53 19.40 6.97
C ALA A 256 11.97 18.44 5.91
N VAL A 257 10.72 18.64 5.46
CA VAL A 257 10.11 17.87 4.37
C VAL A 257 10.89 18.03 3.08
N LEU A 258 11.32 19.24 2.71
CA LEU A 258 12.10 19.49 1.51
C LEU A 258 13.46 18.79 1.56
N ASN A 259 14.15 18.88 2.69
CA ASN A 259 15.43 18.20 2.91
C ASN A 259 15.27 16.68 2.83
N TYR A 260 14.24 16.14 3.50
CA TYR A 260 13.95 14.70 3.49
C TYR A 260 13.56 14.20 2.10
N THR A 261 12.74 14.96 1.37
CA THR A 261 12.38 14.69 -0.02
C THR A 261 13.61 14.63 -0.91
N THR A 262 14.54 15.57 -0.73
CA THR A 262 15.80 15.60 -1.50
C THR A 262 16.68 14.41 -1.15
N LEU A 263 16.81 14.09 0.15
CA LEU A 263 17.61 12.97 0.64
C LEU A 263 17.14 11.62 0.07
N HIS A 264 15.83 11.41 -0.02
CA HIS A 264 15.23 10.14 -0.47
C HIS A 264 14.66 10.19 -1.91
N SER A 265 14.87 11.30 -2.64
CA SER A 265 14.38 11.51 -4.01
C SER A 265 12.84 11.37 -4.19
N LEU A 266 12.04 11.80 -3.20
CA LEU A 266 10.57 11.61 -3.14
C LEU A 266 9.77 12.74 -3.80
N TYR A 267 10.25 13.26 -4.92
CA TYR A 267 9.71 14.49 -5.52
C TYR A 267 8.25 14.37 -5.98
N ALA A 268 7.85 13.19 -6.45
CA ALA A 268 6.49 12.95 -6.91
C ALA A 268 5.49 13.00 -5.75
N GLU A 269 5.81 12.34 -4.64
CA GLU A 269 4.99 12.35 -3.43
C GLU A 269 4.93 13.74 -2.81
N ALA A 270 6.06 14.46 -2.79
CA ALA A 270 6.08 15.85 -2.33
C ALA A 270 5.18 16.74 -3.18
N LEU A 271 5.17 16.57 -4.50
CA LEU A 271 4.31 17.36 -5.38
C LEU A 271 2.83 17.02 -5.17
N ASP A 272 2.48 15.73 -5.09
CA ASP A 272 1.11 15.24 -4.82
C ASP A 272 0.55 15.85 -3.52
N MET A 273 1.30 15.77 -2.42
CA MET A 273 0.89 16.31 -1.12
C MET A 273 0.57 17.80 -1.12
N TYR A 274 1.15 18.56 -2.04
CA TYR A 274 1.16 20.00 -1.99
C TYR A 274 0.58 20.71 -3.22
N SER A 275 0.24 19.96 -4.26
CA SER A 275 -0.44 20.43 -5.47
C SER A 275 -1.91 20.80 -5.22
N GLY A 276 -2.59 20.13 -4.28
CA GLY A 276 -4.02 20.32 -4.01
C GLY A 276 -4.38 21.28 -2.87
N ASN A 277 -3.39 21.89 -2.20
CA ASN A 277 -3.62 22.59 -0.93
C ASN A 277 -3.48 24.12 -1.07
N SER A 278 -4.50 24.77 -1.65
CA SER A 278 -4.49 26.24 -1.86
C SER A 278 -4.62 27.06 -0.57
N ALA A 279 -4.93 26.42 0.56
CA ALA A 279 -5.22 27.09 1.84
C ALA A 279 -4.12 26.91 2.91
N LYS A 280 -3.07 26.13 2.64
CA LYS A 280 -1.93 25.96 3.55
C LYS A 280 -0.66 26.50 2.92
N THR A 281 -0.47 27.81 3.05
CA THR A 281 0.84 28.46 3.16
C THR A 281 1.91 28.06 2.12
N LYS A 282 1.48 27.82 0.87
CA LYS A 282 2.36 27.34 -0.21
C LYS A 282 2.41 28.17 -1.46
N VAL A 283 1.47 29.07 -1.68
CA VAL A 283 1.56 29.96 -2.85
C VAL A 283 2.84 30.77 -2.76
N ASP A 284 3.19 31.35 -1.61
CA ASP A 284 4.34 32.28 -1.56
C ASP A 284 5.71 31.60 -1.56
N ARG A 285 5.92 30.48 -0.84
CA ARG A 285 7.21 29.76 -0.87
C ARG A 285 7.40 28.94 -2.15
N VAL A 286 6.35 28.30 -2.68
CA VAL A 286 6.45 27.64 -4.00
C VAL A 286 6.62 28.68 -5.10
N ARG A 287 5.94 29.83 -5.00
CA ARG A 287 6.20 30.99 -5.88
C ARG A 287 7.65 31.44 -5.74
N GLN A 288 8.20 31.61 -4.53
CA GLN A 288 9.61 31.99 -4.35
C GLN A 288 10.59 30.98 -4.97
N ILE A 289 10.34 29.67 -4.84
CA ILE A 289 11.15 28.63 -5.48
C ILE A 289 11.03 28.73 -7.01
N TRP A 290 9.82 28.87 -7.54
CA TRP A 290 9.58 29.05 -8.97
C TRP A 290 10.24 30.32 -9.52
N THR A 291 10.10 31.44 -8.81
CA THR A 291 10.78 32.71 -9.11
C THR A 291 12.29 32.50 -9.23
N ARG A 292 12.89 31.73 -8.33
CA ARG A 292 14.33 31.46 -8.35
C ARG A 292 14.76 30.53 -9.49
N VAL A 293 13.93 29.57 -9.89
CA VAL A 293 14.19 28.73 -11.07
C VAL A 293 14.13 29.56 -12.34
N GLU A 294 13.06 30.34 -12.50
CA GLU A 294 12.89 31.25 -13.64
C GLU A 294 14.04 32.26 -13.75
N ASP A 295 14.50 32.79 -12.62
CA ASP A 295 15.61 33.74 -12.57
C ASP A 295 16.94 33.13 -13.04
N ILE A 296 17.25 31.91 -12.59
CA ILE A 296 18.43 31.15 -13.03
C ILE A 296 18.33 30.81 -14.52
N MET A 297 17.12 30.48 -15.02
CA MET A 297 16.91 30.23 -16.44
C MET A 297 17.16 31.46 -17.29
N ILE A 298 16.72 32.65 -16.86
CA ILE A 298 17.03 33.92 -17.55
C ILE A 298 18.54 34.14 -17.62
N ILE A 299 19.26 33.95 -16.51
CA ILE A 299 20.71 34.10 -16.46
C ILE A 299 21.37 33.13 -17.45
N ALA A 300 21.02 31.84 -17.38
CA ALA A 300 21.62 30.80 -18.22
C ALA A 300 21.35 31.05 -19.72
N LEU A 301 20.12 31.41 -20.09
CA LEU A 301 19.74 31.68 -21.47
C LEU A 301 20.41 32.96 -22.01
N ALA A 302 20.64 33.96 -21.15
CA ALA A 302 21.39 35.16 -21.52
C ALA A 302 22.82 34.81 -21.91
N TYR A 303 23.52 34.01 -21.08
CA TYR A 303 24.88 33.53 -21.40
C TYR A 303 24.92 32.64 -22.65
N CYS A 304 23.84 31.93 -22.96
CA CYS A 304 23.73 31.11 -24.17
C CYS A 304 23.31 31.91 -25.43
N GLY A 305 22.99 33.21 -25.31
CA GLY A 305 22.52 34.04 -26.43
C GLY A 305 21.09 33.71 -26.93
N LEU A 306 20.33 32.92 -26.17
CA LEU A 306 18.99 32.44 -26.52
C LEU A 306 17.92 33.45 -26.06
N LEU A 307 17.87 34.60 -26.75
CA LEU A 307 17.06 35.76 -26.35
C LEU A 307 15.54 35.53 -26.46
N GLU A 308 15.09 34.66 -27.36
CA GLU A 308 13.66 34.38 -27.55
C GLU A 308 13.11 33.50 -26.43
N GLU A 309 13.85 32.46 -26.05
CA GLU A 309 13.55 31.58 -24.93
C GLU A 309 13.65 32.34 -23.60
N LEU A 310 14.65 33.22 -23.47
CA LEU A 310 14.78 34.11 -22.30
C LEU A 310 13.54 34.97 -22.09
N ALA A 311 12.98 35.52 -23.18
CA ALA A 311 11.79 36.37 -23.11
C ALA A 311 10.58 35.63 -22.55
N ILE A 312 10.46 34.32 -22.79
CA ILE A 312 9.39 33.48 -22.23
C ILE A 312 9.49 33.43 -20.71
N HIS A 313 10.67 33.09 -20.18
CA HIS A 313 10.93 33.00 -18.73
C HIS A 313 10.78 34.36 -18.02
N LYS A 314 11.24 35.45 -18.66
CA LYS A 314 11.01 36.81 -18.17
C LYS A 314 9.52 37.16 -18.08
N ASN A 315 8.75 36.85 -19.12
CA ASN A 315 7.32 37.12 -19.15
C ASN A 315 6.56 36.27 -18.12
N LEU A 316 6.98 35.02 -17.91
CA LEU A 316 6.44 34.15 -16.86
C LEU A 316 6.66 34.76 -15.46
N LEU A 317 7.87 35.25 -15.17
CA LEU A 317 8.19 35.96 -13.92
C LEU A 317 7.29 37.20 -13.71
N ILE A 318 7.18 38.06 -14.73
CA ILE A 318 6.36 39.28 -14.65
C ILE A 318 4.89 38.94 -14.46
N SER A 319 4.36 37.94 -15.20
CA SER A 319 2.98 37.49 -15.08
C SER A 319 2.66 36.93 -13.68
N SER A 320 3.68 36.40 -12.99
CA SER A 320 3.57 35.91 -11.61
C SER A 320 3.69 37.01 -10.54
N ARG A 321 3.75 38.29 -10.94
CA ARG A 321 4.00 39.48 -10.08
C ARG A 321 5.38 39.48 -9.40
N ALA A 322 6.37 38.85 -10.01
CA ALA A 322 7.77 38.90 -9.59
C ALA A 322 8.63 39.64 -10.63
N ALA A 323 9.87 39.93 -10.28
CA ALA A 323 10.84 40.55 -11.19
C ALA A 323 12.13 39.72 -11.23
N PRO A 324 12.85 39.71 -12.37
CA PRO A 324 14.21 39.19 -12.42
C PRO A 324 15.12 39.87 -11.38
N SER A 325 16.11 39.12 -10.90
CA SER A 325 17.14 39.60 -9.98
C SER A 325 18.08 40.58 -10.66
N ALA A 326 18.88 41.30 -9.86
CA ALA A 326 19.90 42.20 -10.37
C ALA A 326 20.91 41.47 -11.28
N ASP A 327 21.26 40.23 -10.94
CA ASP A 327 22.18 39.38 -11.71
C ASP A 327 21.56 38.97 -13.06
N ALA A 328 20.27 38.62 -13.06
CA ALA A 328 19.53 38.33 -14.28
C ALA A 328 19.44 39.55 -15.22
N TYR A 329 19.16 40.73 -14.67
CA TYR A 329 19.20 41.96 -15.47
C TYR A 329 20.60 42.29 -15.99
N ALA A 330 21.65 42.11 -15.19
CA ALA A 330 23.02 42.34 -15.61
C ALA A 330 23.41 41.39 -16.78
N ALA A 331 23.11 40.10 -16.65
CA ALA A 331 23.36 39.11 -17.71
C ALA A 331 22.60 39.45 -19.00
N MET A 332 21.34 39.87 -18.88
CA MET A 332 20.55 40.33 -20.04
C MET A 332 21.19 41.54 -20.74
N ILE A 333 21.64 42.55 -20.00
CA ILE A 333 22.23 43.77 -20.59
C ILE A 333 23.55 43.44 -21.27
N GLN A 334 24.39 42.64 -20.62
CA GLN A 334 25.69 42.24 -21.15
C GLN A 334 25.54 41.50 -22.48
N HIS A 335 24.63 40.52 -22.56
CA HIS A 335 24.49 39.66 -23.73
C HIS A 335 23.44 40.14 -24.76
N ALA A 336 22.63 41.16 -24.43
CA ALA A 336 21.82 41.87 -25.42
C ALA A 336 22.68 42.70 -26.38
N HIS A 337 23.84 43.20 -25.91
CA HIS A 337 24.77 43.95 -26.74
C HIS A 337 25.51 43.08 -27.75
N GLU A 338 25.87 41.85 -27.37
CA GLU A 338 26.53 40.89 -28.28
C GLU A 338 25.61 40.43 -29.42
N ALA A 339 24.29 40.38 -29.18
CA ALA A 339 23.31 40.06 -30.23
C ALA A 339 22.97 41.26 -31.15
N THR A 340 23.23 42.49 -30.72
CA THR A 340 22.95 43.71 -31.51
C THR A 340 24.04 44.03 -32.53
N ASP A 341 25.20 43.37 -32.46
CA ASP A 341 26.20 43.39 -33.55
C ASP A 341 25.70 42.66 -34.82
N ASN A 342 24.60 41.91 -34.73
CA ASN A 342 23.83 41.48 -35.90
C ASN A 342 22.81 42.58 -36.27
N ALA A 343 23.30 43.61 -36.96
CA ALA A 343 22.60 44.84 -37.36
C ALA A 343 21.31 44.69 -38.22
N SER A 344 20.73 43.50 -38.35
CA SER A 344 19.49 43.25 -39.10
C SER A 344 18.23 43.07 -38.25
N ALA A 345 18.34 42.86 -36.92
CA ALA A 345 17.18 42.61 -36.05
C ALA A 345 16.69 43.84 -35.24
N ALA A 346 17.41 44.96 -35.24
CA ALA A 346 17.12 46.12 -34.40
C ALA A 346 15.90 46.96 -34.83
N LEU A 347 15.41 46.81 -36.07
CA LEU A 347 14.26 47.59 -36.59
C LEU A 347 12.89 47.01 -36.21
N ALA A 348 12.81 45.82 -35.63
CA ALA A 348 11.54 45.16 -35.29
C ALA A 348 11.15 45.23 -33.80
N ARG A 349 12.02 45.73 -32.91
CA ARG A 349 11.85 45.56 -31.44
C ARG A 349 11.63 46.86 -30.63
N THR A 350 11.48 48.02 -31.26
CA THR A 350 11.30 49.30 -30.54
C THR A 350 9.84 49.69 -30.27
N SER A 351 8.85 48.85 -30.59
CA SER A 351 7.44 49.19 -30.44
C SER A 351 6.79 48.85 -29.08
N ASN A 352 7.50 48.23 -28.13
CA ASN A 352 6.90 47.77 -26.85
C ASN A 352 7.61 48.22 -25.57
N ILE A 353 8.40 49.31 -25.63
CA ILE A 353 8.88 49.96 -24.39
C ILE A 353 7.88 51.07 -24.02
N GLU A 354 6.72 50.68 -23.49
CA GLU A 354 5.92 51.60 -22.69
C GLU A 354 6.52 51.66 -21.28
N LEU A 355 7.24 52.74 -21.02
CA LEU A 355 7.65 53.13 -19.67
C LEU A 355 6.39 53.50 -18.88
N HIS A 356 5.95 52.64 -17.96
CA HIS A 356 4.96 53.04 -16.96
C HIS A 356 5.58 54.05 -15.99
N PRO A 357 4.94 55.21 -15.75
CA PRO A 357 5.45 56.21 -14.82
C PRO A 357 5.29 55.73 -13.37
N ILE A 358 6.39 55.79 -12.62
CA ILE A 358 6.42 55.58 -11.17
C ILE A 358 5.82 56.82 -10.51
N HIS A 359 4.60 56.70 -9.97
CA HIS A 359 4.04 57.72 -9.07
C HIS A 359 4.67 57.58 -7.68
N PHE A 360 5.56 58.52 -7.35
CA PHE A 360 5.95 58.79 -5.97
C PHE A 360 4.78 59.48 -5.24
N TYR A 361 4.22 58.84 -4.22
CA TYR A 361 3.47 59.54 -3.19
C TYR A 361 4.40 59.79 -1.99
N ALA A 362 4.74 61.05 -1.79
CA ALA A 362 5.33 61.56 -0.56
C ALA A 362 4.51 62.77 -0.11
N THR A 363 3.69 62.56 0.92
CA THR A 363 3.47 63.38 2.13
C THR A 363 2.42 62.70 2.98
#